data_AF-A0A4R4N708-F1
#
_entry.id   AF-A0A4R4N708-F1
#
_cell.length_a   1.000
_cell.length_b   1.000
_cell.length_c   1.000
_cell.angle_alpha   90.00
_cell.angle_beta   90.00
_cell.angle_gamma   90.00
#
_symmetry.space_group_name_H-M   'P 1'
#
loop_
_entity.id
_entity.type
_entity.pdbx_description
1 polymer ?
#
loop_
_entity_poly.entity_id
_entity_poly.type
_entity_poly.pdbx_seq_one_letter_code
_entity_poly.pdbx_strand_id
1 'polypeptide(L)'
;MSGTELLLRSTRVVTPEGERPASVAVADGRIAAVLPHAAAPPAGVRLVDHGDAALLPGLVDTHVHINDPGRAEWEGFATATRAAAAGGVTTLIDMPLNSVPPTTTPE
;
A
#
# COMPACT_ATOMS: atom_id res chain seq x y z
N MET A 1 -23.13 -6.75 3.17
CA MET A 1 -21.67 -7.01 3.12
C MET A 1 -21.27 -6.89 1.67
N SER A 2 -20.36 -5.98 1.35
CA SER A 2 -19.84 -5.85 -0.02
C SER A 2 -19.16 -7.16 -0.44
N GLY A 3 -19.32 -7.53 -1.71
CA GLY A 3 -18.67 -8.72 -2.26
C GLY A 3 -17.16 -8.51 -2.34
N THR A 4 -16.38 -9.59 -2.36
CA THR A 4 -14.96 -9.48 -2.72
C THR A 4 -14.83 -8.84 -4.11
N GLU A 5 -13.93 -7.88 -4.25
CA GLU A 5 -13.70 -7.15 -5.51
C GLU A 5 -12.41 -7.60 -6.19
N LEU A 6 -11.39 -7.91 -5.39
CA LEU A 6 -10.04 -8.25 -5.82
C LEU A 6 -9.52 -9.45 -5.03
N LEU A 7 -8.89 -10.39 -5.73
CA LEU A 7 -8.14 -11.49 -5.16
C LEU A 7 -6.69 -11.40 -5.64
N LEU A 8 -5.76 -11.17 -4.72
CA LEU A 8 -4.32 -11.17 -5.00
C LEU A 8 -3.76 -12.53 -4.63
N ARG A 9 -3.02 -13.19 -5.52
CA ARG A 9 -2.44 -14.51 -5.25
C ARG A 9 -0.93 -14.48 -5.43
N SER A 10 -0.23 -15.19 -4.53
CA SER A 10 1.20 -15.46 -4.67
C SER A 10 1.58 -16.74 -3.94
N THR A 11 2.69 -17.37 -4.35
CA THR A 11 3.36 -18.43 -3.59
C THR A 11 4.14 -17.91 -2.39
N ARG A 12 4.37 -16.59 -2.30
CA ARG A 12 5.17 -15.90 -1.27
C ARG A 12 4.42 -14.73 -0.64
N VAL A 13 3.33 -15.00 0.08
CA VAL A 13 2.61 -13.99 0.86
C VAL A 13 3.23 -13.88 2.26
N VAL A 14 3.64 -12.69 2.65
CA VAL A 14 4.25 -12.43 3.97
C VAL A 14 3.17 -12.09 4.99
N THR A 15 3.05 -12.90 6.03
CA THR A 15 2.12 -12.69 7.15
C THR A 15 2.88 -12.60 8.48
N PRO A 16 2.24 -12.21 9.59
CA PRO A 16 2.88 -12.22 10.91
C PRO A 16 3.43 -13.59 11.31
N GLU A 17 2.85 -14.67 10.78
CA GLU A 17 3.27 -16.06 11.02
C GLU A 17 4.42 -16.52 10.11
N GLY A 18 4.81 -15.71 9.12
CA GLY A 18 5.87 -16.01 8.16
C GLY A 18 5.42 -15.96 6.70
N GLU A 19 6.33 -16.30 5.79
CA GLU A 19 6.06 -16.36 4.36
C GLU A 19 5.38 -17.68 3.96
N ARG A 20 4.28 -17.62 3.21
CA ARG A 20 3.57 -18.81 2.72
C ARG A 20 2.78 -18.57 1.44
N PRO A 21 2.45 -19.63 0.67
CA PRO A 21 1.48 -19.54 -0.41
C PRO A 21 0.08 -19.15 0.12
N ALA A 22 -0.53 -18.12 -0.45
CA ALA A 22 -1.87 -17.67 -0.08
C ALA A 22 -2.57 -16.87 -1.19
N SER A 23 -3.86 -16.62 -0.99
CA SER A 23 -4.62 -15.59 -1.72
C SER A 23 -5.19 -14.56 -0.74
N VAL A 24 -5.07 -13.27 -1.03
CA VAL A 24 -5.57 -12.16 -0.21
C VAL A 24 -6.81 -11.55 -0.89
N ALA A 25 -7.96 -11.68 -0.23
CA ALA A 25 -9.23 -11.13 -0.71
C ALA A 25 -9.41 -9.69 -0.18
N VAL A 26 -9.77 -8.76 -1.07
CA VAL A 26 -9.99 -7.35 -0.76
C VAL A 26 -11.44 -6.98 -1.08
N ALA A 27 -12.10 -6.29 -0.15
CA ALA A 27 -13.43 -5.71 -0.29
C ALA A 27 -13.46 -4.34 0.40
N ASP A 28 -14.08 -3.34 -0.23
CA ASP A 28 -14.19 -1.98 0.30
C ASP A 28 -12.85 -1.39 0.78
N GLY A 29 -11.76 -1.65 0.04
CA GLY A 29 -10.41 -1.18 0.37
C GLY A 29 -9.78 -1.84 1.60
N ARG A 30 -10.37 -2.91 2.14
CA ARG A 30 -9.86 -3.67 3.29
C ARG A 30 -9.53 -5.10 2.93
N ILE A 31 -8.57 -5.68 3.64
CA ILE A 31 -8.32 -7.13 3.58
C ILE A 31 -9.50 -7.82 4.25
N ALA A 32 -10.31 -8.52 3.45
CA ALA A 32 -11.48 -9.25 3.91
C ALA A 32 -11.11 -10.64 4.43
N ALA A 33 -10.14 -11.30 3.81
CA ALA A 33 -9.64 -12.61 4.22
C ALA A 33 -8.26 -12.92 3.62
N VAL A 34 -7.50 -13.79 4.31
CA VAL A 34 -6.33 -14.48 3.75
C VAL A 34 -6.68 -15.96 3.60
N LEU A 35 -6.81 -16.40 2.36
CA LEU A 35 -7.29 -17.73 1.97
C LEU A 35 -6.13 -18.65 1.57
N PRO A 36 -6.35 -19.98 1.51
CA PRO A 36 -5.40 -20.89 0.89
C PRO A 36 -5.03 -20.46 -0.54
N HIS A 37 -3.80 -20.74 -0.97
CA HIS A 37 -3.31 -20.35 -2.30
C HIS A 37 -4.25 -20.81 -3.44
N ALA A 38 -4.77 -22.04 -3.36
CA ALA A 38 -5.65 -22.63 -4.36
C ALA A 38 -7.13 -22.18 -4.28
N ALA A 39 -7.47 -21.20 -3.44
CA ALA A 39 -8.85 -20.72 -3.31
C ALA A 39 -9.39 -20.18 -4.64
N ALA A 40 -10.52 -20.71 -5.11
CA ALA A 40 -11.15 -20.24 -6.33
C ALA A 40 -11.66 -18.81 -6.15
N PRO A 41 -11.43 -17.90 -7.12
CA PRO A 41 -12.03 -16.58 -7.09
C PRO A 41 -13.56 -16.70 -7.19
N PRO A 42 -14.32 -15.97 -6.37
CA PRO A 42 -15.77 -15.86 -6.56
C PRO A 42 -16.10 -15.32 -7.96
N ALA A 43 -17.29 -15.63 -8.47
CA ALA A 43 -17.71 -15.18 -9.79
C ALA A 43 -17.66 -13.64 -9.88
N GLY A 44 -17.03 -13.11 -10.94
CA GLY A 44 -16.90 -11.68 -11.16
C GLY A 44 -15.76 -10.99 -10.41
N VAL A 45 -15.01 -11.71 -9.56
CA VAL A 45 -13.86 -11.14 -8.84
C VAL A 45 -12.65 -11.04 -9.73
N ARG A 46 -11.97 -9.89 -9.68
CA ARG A 46 -10.69 -9.72 -10.38
C ARG A 46 -9.60 -10.52 -9.66
N LEU A 47 -9.09 -11.57 -10.31
CA LEU A 47 -7.90 -12.29 -9.85
C LEU A 47 -6.64 -11.66 -10.44
N VAL A 48 -5.65 -11.39 -9.60
CA VAL A 48 -4.29 -11.04 -10.01
C VAL A 48 -3.34 -12.06 -9.38
N ASP A 49 -2.70 -12.86 -10.23
CA ASP A 49 -1.72 -13.86 -9.81
C ASP A 49 -0.30 -13.32 -10.02
N HIS A 50 0.43 -13.19 -8.92
CA HIS A 50 1.81 -12.69 -8.88
C HIS A 50 2.85 -13.82 -8.92
N GLY A 51 2.44 -15.09 -9.05
CA GLY A 51 3.34 -16.22 -9.18
C GLY A 51 4.26 -16.39 -7.97
N ASP A 52 5.55 -16.14 -8.17
CA ASP A 52 6.62 -16.22 -7.16
C ASP A 52 7.09 -14.87 -6.62
N ALA A 53 6.46 -13.77 -7.02
CA ALA A 53 6.76 -12.46 -6.44
C ALA A 53 6.26 -12.39 -5.00
N ALA A 54 7.05 -11.79 -4.11
CA ALA A 54 6.64 -11.58 -2.72
C ALA A 54 5.48 -10.58 -2.64
N LEU A 55 4.41 -10.96 -1.95
CA LEU A 55 3.30 -10.08 -1.61
C LEU A 55 3.46 -9.65 -0.15
N LEU A 56 3.81 -8.39 0.07
CA LEU A 56 4.07 -7.81 1.38
C LEU A 56 2.98 -6.80 1.78
N PRO A 57 2.81 -6.52 3.09
CA PRO A 57 2.16 -5.28 3.51
C PRO A 57 2.85 -4.08 2.86
N GLY A 58 2.06 -3.08 2.46
CA GLY A 58 2.62 -1.82 1.98
C GLY A 58 3.49 -1.15 3.05
N LEU A 59 4.65 -0.64 2.65
CA LEU A 59 5.61 -0.06 3.60
C LEU A 59 5.07 1.26 4.17
N VAL A 60 5.45 1.53 5.42
CA VAL A 60 5.18 2.79 6.12
C VAL A 60 6.49 3.53 6.29
N ASP A 61 6.67 4.63 5.56
CA ASP A 61 7.82 5.50 5.73
C ASP A 61 7.47 6.61 6.72
N THR A 62 8.12 6.57 7.89
CA THR A 62 7.81 7.46 9.00
C THR A 62 8.57 8.77 8.94
N HIS A 63 9.45 8.96 7.96
CA HIS A 63 10.30 10.15 7.90
C HIS A 63 10.59 10.56 6.46
N VAL A 64 9.69 11.35 5.88
CA VAL A 64 9.92 12.01 4.59
C VAL A 64 9.85 13.53 4.70
N HIS A 65 10.40 14.21 3.70
CA HIS A 65 10.31 15.67 3.57
C HIS A 65 9.73 16.01 2.19
N ILE A 66 8.42 16.23 2.13
CA ILE A 66 7.70 16.57 0.90
C ILE A 66 7.85 18.06 0.56
N ASN A 67 8.07 18.91 1.58
CA ASN A 67 8.37 20.35 1.45
C ASN A 67 7.26 21.22 0.86
N ASP A 68 6.02 20.74 0.84
CA ASP A 68 4.83 21.47 0.39
C ASP A 68 3.98 21.81 1.63
N PRO A 69 3.64 23.09 1.90
CA PRO A 69 3.74 24.27 1.04
C PRO A 69 5.10 24.97 1.01
N GLY A 70 5.27 25.88 0.05
CA GLY A 70 6.34 26.90 0.01
C GLY A 70 7.65 26.47 -0.66
N ARG A 71 7.94 25.17 -0.74
CA ARG A 71 9.11 24.61 -1.45
C ARG A 71 8.77 23.34 -2.23
N ALA A 72 7.56 23.30 -2.81
CA ALA A 72 7.06 22.16 -3.55
C ALA A 72 7.92 21.81 -4.78
N GLU A 73 8.74 22.74 -5.28
CA GLU A 73 9.71 22.50 -6.35
C GLU A 73 10.91 21.65 -5.93
N TRP A 74 11.14 21.45 -4.62
CA TRP A 74 12.18 20.54 -4.13
C TRP A 74 11.74 19.08 -4.27
N GLU A 75 10.48 18.80 -3.96
CA GLU A 75 9.86 17.49 -4.14
C GLU A 75 8.36 17.67 -4.45
N GLY A 76 7.53 17.99 -3.44
CA GLY A 76 6.09 18.18 -3.59
C GLY A 76 5.28 16.87 -3.57
N PHE A 77 4.00 16.95 -3.20
CA PHE A 77 3.18 15.75 -2.95
C PHE A 77 3.05 14.83 -4.18
N ALA A 78 2.94 15.42 -5.37
CA ALA A 78 2.68 14.67 -6.59
C ALA A 78 3.84 13.74 -7.00
N THR A 79 5.09 14.21 -6.90
CA THR A 79 6.26 13.37 -7.23
C THR A 79 6.62 12.45 -6.07
N ALA A 80 6.58 12.94 -4.83
CA ALA A 80 6.85 12.15 -3.63
C ALA A 80 5.98 10.88 -3.56
N THR A 81 4.66 11.03 -3.69
CA THR A 81 3.73 9.89 -3.59
C THR A 81 3.85 8.91 -4.76
N ARG A 82 4.16 9.40 -5.97
CA ARG A 82 4.45 8.53 -7.13
C ARG A 82 5.74 7.72 -6.92
N ALA A 83 6.79 8.35 -6.39
CA ALA A 83 8.04 7.68 -6.07
C ALA A 83 7.83 6.63 -4.97
N ALA A 84 7.10 6.99 -3.91
CA ALA A 84 6.72 6.08 -2.82
C ALA A 84 5.98 4.85 -3.35
N ALA A 85 4.95 5.04 -4.18
CA ALA A 85 4.18 3.95 -4.77
C ALA A 85 5.05 3.03 -5.65
N ALA A 86 5.98 3.61 -6.44
CA ALA A 86 6.92 2.82 -7.26
C ALA A 86 7.90 1.99 -6.40
N GLY A 87 8.23 2.45 -5.19
CA GLY A 87 9.05 1.74 -4.22
C GLY A 87 8.31 0.77 -3.30
N GLY A 88 6.98 0.66 -3.42
CA GLY A 88 6.15 -0.18 -2.54
C GLY A 88 5.80 0.45 -1.19
N VAL A 89 6.02 1.76 -1.02
CA VAL A 89 5.58 2.54 0.15
C VAL A 89 4.15 3.02 -0.10
N THR A 90 3.24 2.68 0.81
CA THR A 90 1.82 3.02 0.70
C THR A 90 1.37 4.06 1.72
N THR A 91 2.19 4.34 2.72
CA THR A 91 1.91 5.32 3.77
C THR A 91 3.16 6.15 4.04
N LEU A 92 3.00 7.47 4.06
CA LEU A 92 4.06 8.44 4.35
C LEU A 92 3.68 9.27 5.58
N ILE A 93 4.66 9.56 6.42
CA ILE A 93 4.55 10.57 7.48
C ILE A 93 5.50 11.71 7.12
N ASP A 94 4.92 12.83 6.67
CA ASP A 94 5.66 14.01 6.25
C ASP A 94 6.17 14.80 7.47
N MET A 95 7.43 15.20 7.42
CA MET A 95 8.06 15.97 8.48
C MET A 95 7.67 17.44 8.39
N PRO A 96 7.43 18.10 9.54
CA PRO A 96 6.81 19.41 9.56
C PRO A 96 7.74 20.57 9.22
N LEU A 97 8.99 20.28 8.82
CA LEU A 97 10.03 21.27 8.54
C LEU A 97 10.53 21.19 7.10
N ASN A 98 11.16 22.28 6.64
CA ASN A 98 11.51 22.63 5.25
C ASN A 98 10.35 23.21 4.43
N SER A 99 9.11 22.75 4.64
CA SER A 99 7.94 23.47 4.17
C SER A 99 7.87 24.88 4.78
N VAL A 100 7.28 25.81 4.03
CA VAL A 100 7.09 27.21 4.42
C VAL A 100 5.64 27.62 4.12
N PRO A 101 4.80 27.85 5.14
CA PRO A 101 5.09 27.70 6.57
C PRO A 101 5.31 26.23 6.99
N PRO A 102 6.01 25.98 8.11
CA PRO A 102 6.05 24.66 8.75
C PRO A 102 4.64 24.12 9.02
N THR A 103 4.41 22.84 8.76
CA THR A 103 3.10 22.16 8.92
C THR A 103 2.88 21.65 10.34
N THR A 104 3.00 22.55 11.33
CA THR A 104 2.81 22.24 12.77
C THR A 104 1.48 22.73 13.33
N THR A 105 0.70 23.50 12.56
CA THR A 105 -0.59 24.02 12.99
C THR A 105 -1.73 23.07 12.56
N PRO A 106 -2.59 22.62 13.49
CA PRO A 106 -3.69 21.70 13.19
C PRO A 106 -4.94 22.40 12.64
N GLU A 107 -4.76 23.39 11.75
CA GLU A 107 -5.85 24.20 11.16
C GLU A 107 -6.97 23.37 10.52
#